data_AF-A0A7L3KYT1-F1
#
_entry.id   AF-A0A7L3KYT1-F1
#
_cell.length_a   1.000
_cell.length_b   1.000
_cell.length_c   1.000
_cell.angle_alpha   90.00
_cell.angle_beta   90.00
_cell.angle_gamma   90.00
#
_symmetry.space_group_name_H-M   'P 1'
#
loop_
_entity.id
_entity.type
_entity.pdbx_description
1 polymer ?
#
loop_
_entity_poly.entity_id
_entity_poly.type
_entity_poly.pdbx_seq_one_letter_code
_entity_poly.pdbx_strand_id
1 'polypeptide(L)'
;IEVTLIDNQAQRVPSTFKGPIHPSTSDLGALLLGRSSSGLKGIIVVPGVIDADYTGVVDIVVYTLHPPLCIPQGSRIAQLIPMRNLVSAMTQEPTPPRPFRGNSGFGSTRPAACLTLNMHDRPVREVIVKYAGETRIIKNLLDTGADMTIVN
;
A
#
# COMPACT_ATOMS: atom_id res chain seq x y z
N ILE A 1 1.00 17.60 3.54
CA ILE A 1 1.63 17.25 4.83
C ILE A 1 3.11 17.00 4.60
N GLU A 2 3.94 17.24 5.62
CA GLU A 2 5.32 16.74 5.66
C GLU A 2 5.31 15.27 6.09
N VAL A 3 6.19 14.45 5.50
CA VAL A 3 6.27 13.01 5.78
C VAL A 3 7.73 12.62 5.99
N THR A 4 8.00 11.82 7.03
CA THR A 4 9.33 11.24 7.27
C THR A 4 9.26 9.73 7.11
N LEU A 5 10.02 9.20 6.14
CA LEU A 5 10.21 7.77 5.93
C LEU A 5 11.34 7.30 6.84
N ILE A 6 10.99 6.67 7.97
CA ILE A 6 11.93 6.27 9.02
C ILE A 6 12.58 4.91 8.78
N ASP A 7 12.03 4.13 7.84
CA ASP A 7 12.48 2.80 7.48
C ASP A 7 12.25 2.55 5.97
N ASN A 8 12.52 1.33 5.53
CA ASN A 8 12.29 0.92 4.14
C ASN A 8 10.85 0.41 3.89
N GLN A 9 9.93 0.57 4.86
CA GLN A 9 8.55 0.14 4.67
C GLN A 9 7.79 1.12 3.77
N ALA A 10 6.83 0.58 3.01
CA ALA A 10 5.98 1.39 2.16
C ALA A 10 4.96 2.16 3.00
N GLN A 11 4.85 3.46 2.74
CA GLN A 11 3.95 4.37 3.43
C GLN A 11 3.05 5.11 2.44
N ARG A 12 1.83 5.44 2.87
CA ARG A 12 0.87 6.22 2.08
C ARG A 12 1.10 7.71 2.33
N VAL A 13 1.27 8.47 1.25
CA VAL A 13 1.35 9.92 1.26
C VAL A 13 0.15 10.46 0.47
N PRO A 14 -0.82 11.12 1.12
CA PRO A 14 -1.96 11.70 0.42
C PRO A 14 -1.48 12.81 -0.51
N SER A 15 -1.89 12.75 -1.77
CA SER A 15 -1.68 13.86 -2.70
C SER A 15 -2.72 14.96 -2.47
N THR A 16 -2.51 16.10 -3.13
CA THR A 16 -3.52 17.17 -3.19
C THR A 16 -4.58 16.92 -4.27
N PHE A 17 -4.44 15.84 -5.05
CA PHE A 17 -5.36 15.53 -6.15
C PHE A 17 -6.47 14.61 -5.68
N LYS A 18 -7.71 14.97 -6.02
CA LYS A 18 -8.91 14.18 -5.82
C LYS A 18 -9.49 13.86 -7.18
N GLY A 19 -9.81 12.59 -7.42
CA GLY A 19 -10.41 12.18 -8.69
C GLY A 19 -11.82 12.72 -8.89
N PRO A 20 -12.40 12.51 -10.08
CA PRO A 20 -11.88 11.70 -11.19
C PRO A 20 -10.75 12.40 -11.98
N ILE A 21 -10.01 11.65 -12.80
CA ILE A 21 -8.92 12.19 -13.64
C ILE A 21 -9.47 13.22 -14.64
N HIS A 22 -10.63 12.94 -15.21
CA HIS A 22 -11.33 13.87 -16.08
C HIS A 22 -12.83 13.87 -15.77
N PRO A 23 -13.44 15.03 -15.49
CA PRO A 23 -14.82 15.10 -14.99
C PRO A 23 -15.88 14.67 -16.01
N SER A 24 -15.58 14.75 -17.31
CA SER A 24 -16.54 14.45 -18.38
C SER A 24 -16.25 13.15 -19.13
N THR A 25 -15.28 12.35 -18.69
CA THR A 25 -14.81 11.18 -19.43
C THR A 25 -14.64 9.98 -18.51
N SER A 26 -15.57 9.02 -18.60
CA SER A 26 -15.65 7.86 -17.72
C SER A 26 -14.67 6.73 -18.09
N ASP A 27 -13.97 6.82 -19.22
CA ASP A 27 -12.97 5.85 -19.65
C ASP A 27 -11.53 6.33 -19.42
N LEU A 28 -11.31 7.52 -18.86
CA LEU A 28 -9.96 8.06 -18.62
C LEU A 28 -9.51 7.85 -17.18
N GLY A 29 -8.67 6.84 -16.98
CA GLY A 29 -7.92 6.63 -15.74
C GLY A 29 -6.55 7.29 -15.81
N ALA A 30 -5.66 6.92 -14.88
CA ALA A 30 -4.27 7.35 -14.92
C ALA A 30 -3.32 6.33 -14.32
N LEU A 31 -2.09 6.33 -14.81
CA LEU A 31 -0.96 5.65 -14.18
C LEU A 31 -0.22 6.66 -13.27
N LEU A 32 -0.11 6.32 -11.99
CA LEU A 32 0.70 7.04 -11.01
C LEU A 32 2.13 6.50 -11.06
N LEU A 33 3.10 7.35 -11.41
CA LEU A 33 4.52 7.01 -11.44
C LEU A 33 5.36 8.00 -10.64
N GLY A 34 6.52 7.55 -10.18
CA GLY A 34 7.55 8.43 -9.64
C GLY A 34 8.10 9.40 -10.69
N ARG A 35 8.59 10.55 -10.21
CA ARG A 35 9.40 11.45 -11.05
C ARG A 35 10.86 11.01 -11.04
N SER A 36 11.59 11.28 -12.10
CA SER A 36 13.03 10.99 -12.18
C SER A 36 13.82 11.62 -11.01
N SER A 37 13.46 12.85 -10.63
CA SER A 37 14.05 13.55 -9.48
C SER A 37 13.80 12.87 -8.13
N SER A 38 12.72 12.10 -8.01
CA SER A 38 12.39 11.36 -6.79
C SER A 38 13.33 10.18 -6.61
N GLY A 39 13.59 9.42 -7.68
CA GLY A 39 14.53 8.32 -7.68
C GLY A 39 15.95 8.76 -7.30
N LEU A 40 16.42 9.89 -7.82
CA LEU A 40 17.72 10.48 -7.44
C LEU A 40 17.80 10.86 -5.95
N LYS A 41 16.67 11.16 -5.32
CA LYS A 41 16.60 11.48 -3.89
C LYS A 41 16.40 10.24 -3.03
N GLY A 42 16.40 9.04 -3.61
CA GLY A 42 16.14 7.79 -2.89
C GLY A 42 14.67 7.60 -2.50
N ILE A 43 13.73 8.31 -3.15
CA ILE A 43 12.29 8.13 -2.98
C ILE A 43 11.80 7.22 -4.11
N ILE A 44 11.31 6.04 -3.74
CA ILE A 44 10.70 5.11 -4.69
C ILE A 44 9.18 5.20 -4.55
N VAL A 45 8.53 5.57 -5.65
CA VAL A 45 7.07 5.54 -5.75
C VAL A 45 6.66 4.19 -6.30
N VAL A 46 5.81 3.46 -5.58
CA VAL A 46 5.21 2.22 -6.07
C VAL A 46 4.21 2.59 -7.18
N PRO A 47 4.38 2.09 -8.42
CA PRO A 47 3.43 2.37 -9.49
C PRO A 47 2.01 1.96 -9.13
N GLY A 48 1.03 2.77 -9.52
CA GLY A 48 -0.38 2.52 -9.23
C GLY A 48 -1.29 2.88 -10.39
N VAL A 49 -2.38 2.15 -10.56
CA VAL A 49 -3.44 2.49 -11.51
C VAL A 49 -4.57 3.19 -10.75
N ILE A 50 -4.97 4.35 -11.26
CA ILE A 50 -6.12 5.11 -10.78
C ILE A 50 -7.26 4.87 -11.76
N ASP A 51 -8.31 4.21 -11.28
CA ASP A 51 -9.52 3.94 -12.05
C ASP A 51 -10.23 5.26 -12.40
N ALA A 52 -10.85 5.31 -13.58
CA ALA A 52 -11.53 6.51 -14.10
C ALA A 52 -12.68 6.98 -13.20
N ASP A 53 -13.34 6.04 -12.52
CA ASP A 53 -14.45 6.28 -11.60
C ASP A 53 -14.01 6.49 -10.15
N TYR A 54 -12.70 6.56 -9.88
CA TYR A 54 -12.18 6.86 -8.55
C TYR A 54 -12.40 8.34 -8.20
N THR A 55 -13.10 8.61 -7.11
CA THR A 55 -13.44 9.98 -6.64
C THR A 55 -12.77 10.34 -5.32
N GLY A 56 -11.94 9.44 -4.78
CA GLY A 56 -11.17 9.66 -3.58
C GLY A 56 -9.93 10.54 -3.80
N VAL A 57 -9.24 10.83 -2.69
CA VAL A 57 -7.91 11.43 -2.73
C VAL A 57 -6.93 10.38 -3.25
N VAL A 58 -6.12 10.75 -4.24
CA VAL A 58 -5.10 9.83 -4.75
C VAL A 58 -3.96 9.77 -3.75
N ASP A 59 -3.76 8.61 -3.14
CA ASP A 59 -2.61 8.35 -2.27
C ASP A 59 -1.43 7.84 -3.09
N ILE A 60 -0.25 8.34 -2.74
CA ILE A 60 1.03 7.93 -3.31
C ILE A 60 1.68 6.96 -2.33
N VAL A 61 1.87 5.71 -2.75
CA VAL A 61 2.62 4.74 -1.94
C VAL A 61 4.10 4.91 -2.24
N VAL A 62 4.89 5.17 -1.20
CA VAL A 62 6.32 5.41 -1.31
C VAL A 62 7.12 4.63 -0.28
N TYR A 63 8.36 4.29 -0.60
CA TYR A 63 9.37 3.87 0.36
C TYR A 63 10.70 4.54 0.01
N THR A 64 11.66 4.50 0.92
CA THR A 64 13.02 5.01 0.66
C THR A 64 14.04 3.90 0.65
N LEU A 65 15.11 4.08 -0.13
CA LEU A 65 16.30 3.22 -0.08
C LEU A 65 17.22 3.57 1.09
N HIS A 66 17.14 4.79 1.62
CA HIS A 66 18.08 5.33 2.60
C HIS A 66 17.35 6.07 3.73
N PRO A 67 16.69 5.36 4.65
CA PRO A 67 16.05 5.99 5.79
C PRO A 67 17.09 6.56 6.79
N PRO A 68 16.77 7.63 7.53
CA PRO A 68 15.53 8.41 7.45
C PRO A 68 15.54 9.40 6.26
N LEU A 69 14.37 9.58 5.62
CA LEU A 69 14.18 10.55 4.54
C LEU A 69 12.96 11.44 4.81
N CYS A 70 13.14 12.76 4.82
CA CYS A 70 12.05 13.72 4.91
C CYS A 70 11.56 14.16 3.51
N ILE A 71 10.24 14.18 3.34
CA ILE A 71 9.51 14.73 2.20
C ILE A 71 8.76 15.99 2.68
N PRO A 72 9.29 17.20 2.40
CA PRO A 72 8.62 18.43 2.75
C PRO A 72 7.25 18.56 2.09
N GLN A 73 6.32 19.22 2.76
CA GLN A 73 5.01 19.53 2.19
C GLN A 73 5.14 20.28 0.85
N GLY A 74 4.34 19.90 -0.13
CA GLY A 74 4.36 20.50 -1.48
C GLY A 74 5.40 19.90 -2.43
N SER A 75 6.21 18.94 -1.96
CA SER A 75 7.14 18.20 -2.82
C SER A 75 6.40 17.46 -3.94
N ARG A 76 6.81 17.70 -5.18
CA ARG A 76 6.34 16.94 -6.34
C ARG A 76 7.15 15.65 -6.46
N ILE A 77 6.63 14.55 -5.90
CA ILE A 77 7.33 13.25 -5.87
C ILE A 77 6.81 12.24 -6.92
N ALA A 78 5.58 12.42 -7.40
CA ALA A 78 4.95 11.57 -8.38
C ALA A 78 4.30 12.40 -9.49
N GLN A 79 3.82 11.71 -10.52
CA GLN A 79 3.09 12.26 -11.65
C GLN A 79 1.99 11.28 -12.08
N LEU A 80 0.91 11.82 -12.62
CA LEU A 80 -0.17 11.04 -13.23
C LEU A 80 -0.01 11.09 -14.76
N ILE A 81 -0.06 9.93 -15.40
CA ILE A 81 -0.08 9.79 -16.86
C ILE A 81 -1.49 9.34 -17.23
N PRO A 82 -2.31 10.20 -17.87
CA PRO A 82 -3.65 9.82 -18.29
C PRO A 82 -3.63 8.62 -19.24
N MET A 83 -4.51 7.66 -19.01
CA MET A 83 -4.61 6.44 -19.81
C MET A 83 -6.07 6.10 -20.08
N ARG A 84 -6.41 5.87 -21.35
CA ARG A 84 -7.75 5.39 -21.73
C ARG A 84 -7.90 3.91 -21.36
N ASN A 85 -8.98 3.58 -20.69
CA ASN A 85 -9.36 2.22 -20.35
C ASN A 85 -9.97 1.54 -21.57
N LEU A 86 -9.13 0.90 -22.38
CA LEU A 86 -9.55 0.21 -23.59
C LEU A 86 -10.43 -1.01 -23.33
N VAL A 87 -10.43 -1.56 -22.11
CA VAL A 87 -11.28 -2.72 -21.73
C VAL A 87 -12.75 -2.32 -21.71
N SER A 88 -13.06 -1.05 -21.39
CA SER A 88 -14.44 -0.54 -21.42
C SER A 88 -15.06 -0.55 -22.82
N ALA A 89 -14.23 -0.53 -23.88
CA ALA A 89 -14.69 -0.59 -25.27
C ALA A 89 -14.86 -2.03 -25.78
N MET A 90 -14.33 -3.03 -25.08
CA MET A 90 -14.30 -4.44 -25.52
C MET A 90 -15.42 -5.30 -24.91
N THR A 91 -16.12 -4.83 -23.88
CA THR A 91 -17.23 -5.56 -23.26
C THR A 91 -18.56 -5.19 -23.91
N GLN A 92 -18.95 -5.91 -24.97
CA GLN A 92 -20.32 -5.93 -25.52
C GLN A 92 -21.24 -6.97 -24.86
N GLU A 93 -20.72 -7.78 -23.94
CA GLU A 93 -21.49 -8.79 -23.19
C GLU A 93 -22.04 -8.18 -21.88
N PRO A 94 -23.28 -8.53 -21.46
CA PRO A 94 -23.92 -7.99 -20.26
C PRO A 94 -23.26 -8.58 -19.01
N THR A 95 -22.08 -8.06 -18.65
CA THR A 95 -21.52 -8.24 -17.32
C THR A 95 -22.37 -7.40 -16.36
N PRO A 96 -22.74 -7.91 -15.16
CA PRO A 96 -23.42 -7.08 -14.17
C PRO A 96 -22.59 -5.80 -13.95
N PRO A 97 -23.24 -4.63 -13.81
CA PRO A 97 -22.54 -3.36 -13.71
C PRO A 97 -21.50 -3.47 -12.60
N ARG A 98 -20.23 -3.22 -12.93
CA ARG A 98 -19.18 -3.14 -11.91
C ARG A 98 -19.63 -2.08 -10.90
N PRO A 99 -19.60 -2.39 -9.58
CA PRO A 99 -19.98 -1.40 -8.58
C PRO A 99 -19.07 -0.18 -8.72
N PHE A 100 -19.69 1.00 -8.73
CA PHE A 100 -19.01 2.30 -8.75
C PHE A 100 -17.97 2.34 -7.61
N ARG A 101 -16.70 2.56 -7.97
CA ARG A 101 -15.60 2.47 -7.00
C ARG A 101 -15.67 3.58 -5.94
N GLY A 102 -16.08 4.78 -6.33
CA GLY A 102 -16.15 5.94 -5.45
C GLY A 102 -14.80 6.28 -4.82
N ASN A 103 -14.78 6.45 -3.50
CA ASN A 103 -13.55 6.75 -2.74
C ASN A 103 -12.81 5.50 -2.22
N SER A 104 -13.30 4.30 -2.55
CA SER A 104 -12.73 3.04 -2.05
C SER A 104 -11.49 2.66 -2.84
N GLY A 105 -10.41 2.24 -2.16
CA GLY A 105 -9.13 1.88 -2.78
C GLY A 105 -8.38 0.78 -2.02
N PHE A 106 -7.20 0.40 -2.52
CA PHE A 106 -6.28 -0.54 -1.87
C PHE A 106 -6.89 -1.91 -1.51
N GLY A 107 -7.62 -2.53 -2.44
CA GLY A 107 -8.15 -3.88 -2.25
C GLY A 107 -9.49 -3.95 -1.49
N SER A 108 -10.22 -2.84 -1.36
CA SER A 108 -11.50 -2.73 -0.64
C SER A 108 -12.61 -3.72 -1.06
N THR A 109 -12.51 -4.35 -2.22
CA THR A 109 -13.59 -5.17 -2.81
C THR A 109 -13.29 -6.67 -2.77
N ARG A 110 -12.06 -7.10 -2.47
CA ARG A 110 -11.63 -8.51 -2.55
C ARG A 110 -10.75 -8.88 -1.35
N PRO A 111 -10.61 -10.17 -1.00
CA PRO A 111 -9.67 -10.60 0.02
C PRO A 111 -8.29 -9.99 -0.24
N ALA A 112 -7.72 -9.32 0.77
CA ALA A 112 -6.44 -8.66 0.64
C ALA A 112 -5.33 -9.69 0.38
N ALA A 113 -4.37 -9.37 -0.48
CA ALA A 113 -3.10 -10.09 -0.51
C ALA A 113 -2.46 -9.93 0.88
N CYS A 114 -2.29 -11.04 1.61
CA CYS A 114 -1.76 -11.00 2.97
C CYS A 114 -0.23 -10.87 2.92
N LEU A 115 0.32 -9.98 3.73
CA LEU A 115 1.77 -9.85 3.91
C LEU A 115 2.26 -11.04 4.74
N THR A 116 2.99 -11.96 4.11
CA THR A 116 3.68 -13.04 4.82
C THR A 116 5.03 -12.50 5.31
N LEU A 117 5.18 -12.31 6.62
CA LEU A 117 6.45 -11.94 7.23
C LEU A 117 7.34 -13.17 7.37
N ASN A 118 8.64 -13.01 7.11
CA ASN A 118 9.61 -14.07 7.34
C ASN A 118 9.77 -14.29 8.85
N MET A 119 9.54 -15.51 9.33
CA MET A 119 9.58 -15.90 10.76
C MET A 119 10.97 -15.81 11.43
N HIS A 120 11.98 -15.28 10.75
CA HIS A 120 13.31 -15.06 11.30
C HIS A 120 13.30 -13.99 12.40
N ASP A 121 12.50 -12.92 12.23
CA ASP A 121 12.41 -11.79 13.18
C ASP A 121 11.17 -11.87 14.08
N ARG A 122 10.76 -13.08 14.45
CA ARG A 122 9.53 -13.28 15.23
C ARG A 122 9.72 -12.81 16.68
N PRO A 123 8.74 -12.11 17.29
CA PRO A 123 8.84 -11.68 18.67
C PRO A 123 8.79 -12.91 19.59
N VAL A 124 9.93 -13.28 20.17
CA VAL A 124 10.04 -14.40 21.12
C VAL A 124 10.25 -13.82 22.51
N ARG A 125 9.52 -14.35 23.50
CA ARG A 125 9.75 -14.03 24.92
C ARG A 125 10.24 -15.26 25.65
N GLU A 126 11.25 -15.06 26.48
CA GLU A 126 11.69 -16.09 27.42
C GLU A 126 10.71 -16.13 28.59
N VAL A 127 10.15 -17.32 28.82
CA VAL A 127 9.31 -17.63 29.97
C VAL A 127 10.10 -18.55 30.88
N ILE A 128 10.21 -18.16 32.14
CA ILE A 128 10.83 -18.97 33.18
C ILE A 128 9.74 -19.81 33.83
N VAL A 129 9.75 -21.12 33.57
CA VAL A 129 8.84 -22.07 34.20
C VAL A 129 9.55 -22.69 35.40
N LYS A 130 8.94 -22.55 36.58
CA LYS A 130 9.41 -23.20 37.81
C LYS A 130 8.39 -24.24 38.24
N TYR A 131 8.81 -25.51 38.33
CA TYR A 131 7.94 -26.61 38.77
C TYR A 131 8.75 -27.65 39.53
N ALA A 132 8.21 -28.12 40.66
CA ALA A 132 8.84 -29.15 41.51
C ALA A 132 10.32 -28.86 41.89
N GLY A 133 10.68 -27.58 42.08
CA GLY A 133 12.06 -27.17 42.39
C GLY A 133 12.98 -27.06 41.16
N GLU A 134 12.54 -27.49 39.98
CA GLU A 134 13.26 -27.28 38.73
C GLU A 134 12.88 -25.95 38.09
N THR A 135 13.87 -25.30 37.46
CA THR A 135 13.66 -24.10 36.64
C THR A 135 14.04 -24.41 35.20
N ARG A 136 13.14 -24.12 34.27
CA ARG A 136 13.37 -24.26 32.82
C ARG A 136 13.05 -22.94 32.12
N ILE A 137 13.93 -22.54 31.22
CA ILE A 137 13.73 -21.36 30.38
C ILE A 137 13.17 -21.86 29.05
N ILE A 138 12.00 -21.35 28.67
CA ILE A 138 11.32 -21.71 27.42
C ILE A 138 11.21 -20.45 26.56
N LYS A 139 11.67 -20.55 25.32
CA LYS A 139 11.53 -19.50 24.31
C LYS A 139 10.22 -19.70 23.57
N ASN A 140 9.23 -18.86 23.83
CA ASN A 140 7.91 -18.94 23.20
C ASN A 140 7.68 -17.75 22.26
N LEU A 141 7.04 -18.02 21.13
CA LEU A 141 6.53 -16.99 20.24
C LEU A 141 5.47 -16.17 20.98
N LEU A 142 5.60 -14.84 20.96
CA LEU A 142 4.56 -13.93 21.41
C LEU A 142 3.49 -13.87 20.34
N ASP A 143 2.39 -14.56 20.59
CA ASP A 143 1.18 -14.41 19.81
C ASP A 143 0.61 -13.01 20.04
N THR A 144 0.44 -12.24 18.96
CA THR A 144 -0.19 -10.92 18.99
C THR A 144 -1.72 -11.00 18.87
N GLY A 145 -2.31 -12.20 18.89
CA GLY A 145 -3.74 -12.41 18.72
C GLY A 145 -4.20 -12.24 17.27
N ALA A 146 -3.31 -12.54 16.30
CA ALA A 146 -3.66 -12.54 14.89
C ALA A 146 -3.99 -13.97 14.46
N ASP A 147 -5.25 -14.24 14.10
CA ASP A 147 -5.77 -15.57 13.73
C ASP A 147 -5.25 -16.14 12.40
N MET A 148 -4.09 -15.72 11.92
CA MET A 148 -3.46 -16.33 10.74
C MET A 148 -1.98 -16.61 10.97
N THR A 149 -1.69 -17.89 11.22
CA THR A 149 -0.36 -18.46 11.08
C THR A 149 -0.38 -19.36 9.85
N ILE A 150 0.38 -19.01 8.80
CA ILE A 150 0.65 -19.95 7.70
C ILE A 150 1.89 -20.74 8.09
N VAL A 151 1.69 -22.02 8.37
CA VAL A 151 2.77 -23.03 8.47
C VAL A 151 2.66 -23.90 7.22
N ASN A 152 3.80 -24.15 6.57
CA ASN A 152 3.90 -25.12 5.48
C ASN A 152 4.29 -26.49 6.06
#